data_AF-A0A0Q5MI83-F1
#
_entry.id   AF-A0A0Q5MI83-F1
#
_cell.length_a   1.000
_cell.length_b   1.000
_cell.length_c   1.000
_cell.angle_alpha   90.00
_cell.angle_beta   90.00
_cell.angle_gamma   90.00
#
_symmetry.space_group_name_H-M   'P 1'
#
loop_
_entity.id
_entity.type
_entity.pdbx_description
1 polymer ?
#
loop_
_entity_poly.entity_id
_entity_poly.type
_entity_poly.pdbx_seq_one_letter_code
_entity_poly.pdbx_strand_id
1 'polypeptide(L)'
;MSPRRDAREPRTYEHGSRFGDLVEGLNRRLRPYIGGAQLGLKNEAPLVEPDHGGACPLCGRAMDEHVVDRTGPRTMLHCPTPQAEQ
;
A
#
# COMPACT_ATOMS: atom_id res chain seq x y z
N MET A 1 15.04 -24.31 -34.75
CA MET A 1 13.61 -24.72 -34.71
C MET A 1 13.22 -24.89 -33.25
N SER A 2 12.69 -23.84 -32.60
CA SER A 2 12.34 -23.92 -31.17
C SER A 2 11.07 -24.73 -30.96
N PRO A 3 10.98 -25.57 -29.91
CA PRO A 3 9.79 -26.35 -29.65
C PRO A 3 8.61 -25.43 -29.30
N ARG A 4 7.41 -25.88 -29.71
CA ARG A 4 6.14 -25.16 -29.56
C ARG A 4 5.76 -25.08 -28.07
N ARG A 5 5.22 -23.93 -27.67
CA ARG A 5 4.69 -23.61 -26.33
C ARG A 5 3.92 -24.79 -25.73
N ASP A 6 4.38 -25.25 -24.57
CA ASP A 6 3.66 -26.19 -23.72
C ASP A 6 2.25 -25.68 -23.43
N ALA A 7 1.29 -26.60 -23.57
CA ALA A 7 -0.10 -26.39 -23.25
C ALA A 7 -0.22 -25.96 -21.78
N ARG A 8 -0.66 -24.72 -21.56
CA ARG A 8 -0.88 -24.18 -20.23
C ARG A 8 -1.98 -25.00 -19.55
N GLU A 9 -1.61 -25.76 -18.54
CA GLU A 9 -2.53 -26.55 -17.73
C GLU A 9 -3.69 -25.68 -17.24
N PRO A 10 -4.96 -26.15 -17.31
CA PRO A 10 -6.11 -25.37 -16.90
C PRO A 10 -6.00 -25.12 -15.39
N ARG A 11 -5.80 -23.85 -15.03
CA ARG A 11 -5.78 -23.42 -13.62
C ARG A 11 -7.17 -23.66 -13.03
N THR A 12 -7.28 -24.64 -12.15
CA THR A 12 -8.49 -24.89 -11.36
C THR A 12 -8.56 -23.83 -10.27
N TYR A 13 -9.31 -22.76 -10.53
CA TYR A 13 -9.67 -21.81 -9.48
C TYR A 13 -10.86 -22.41 -8.72
N GLU A 14 -10.73 -22.59 -7.40
CA GLU A 14 -11.89 -22.81 -6.52
C GLU A 14 -12.84 -21.62 -6.73
N HIS A 15 -14.03 -21.89 -7.27
CA HIS A 15 -15.02 -20.84 -7.54
C HIS A 15 -15.54 -20.28 -6.22
N GLY A 16 -15.48 -18.95 -6.09
CA GLY A 16 -15.97 -18.24 -4.91
C GLY A 16 -17.50 -18.20 -4.85
N SER A 17 -18.05 -17.25 -4.09
CA SER A 17 -19.49 -17.01 -4.08
C SER A 17 -19.99 -16.58 -5.48
N ARG A 18 -21.28 -16.82 -5.78
CA ARG A 18 -21.90 -16.41 -7.07
C ARG A 18 -21.72 -14.93 -7.39
N PHE A 19 -21.62 -14.09 -6.36
CA PHE A 19 -21.32 -12.67 -6.50
C PHE A 19 -19.88 -12.45 -7.00
N GLY A 20 -18.92 -13.20 -6.46
CA GLY A 20 -17.52 -13.18 -6.91
C GLY A 20 -17.38 -13.58 -8.38
N ASP A 21 -18.10 -14.61 -8.83
CA ASP A 21 -18.09 -15.02 -10.25
C ASP A 21 -18.62 -13.94 -11.19
N LEU A 22 -19.67 -13.22 -10.77
CA LEU A 22 -20.26 -12.13 -11.55
C LEU A 22 -19.29 -10.94 -11.67
N VAL A 23 -18.64 -10.58 -10.56
CA VAL A 23 -17.61 -9.53 -10.53
C VAL A 23 -16.41 -9.92 -11.39
N GLU A 24 -15.96 -11.18 -11.37
CA GLU A 24 -14.85 -11.64 -12.20
C GLU A 24 -15.21 -11.65 -13.70
N GLY A 25 -16.46 -11.98 -14.04
CA GLY A 25 -16.97 -11.85 -15.40
C GLY A 25 -16.92 -10.40 -15.90
N LEU A 26 -17.36 -9.46 -15.06
CA LEU A 26 -17.30 -8.02 -15.35
C LEU A 26 -15.84 -7.55 -15.52
N ASN A 27 -14.96 -7.89 -14.58
CA ASN A 27 -13.54 -7.56 -14.64
C ASN A 27 -12.88 -8.08 -15.93
N ARG A 28 -13.22 -9.31 -16.36
CA ARG A 28 -12.70 -9.90 -17.60
C ARG A 28 -13.07 -9.10 -18.84
N ARG A 29 -14.26 -8.50 -18.88
CA ARG A 29 -14.73 -7.65 -19.98
C ARG A 29 -14.04 -6.27 -19.98
N LEU A 30 -13.72 -5.74 -18.80
CA LEU A 30 -13.14 -4.41 -18.59
C LEU A 30 -11.63 -4.35 -18.78
N ARG A 31 -10.88 -5.37 -18.36
CA ARG A 31 -9.41 -5.42 -18.40
C ARG A 31 -8.78 -4.99 -19.75
N PRO A 32 -9.35 -5.28 -20.94
CA PRO A 32 -8.82 -4.77 -22.21
C PRO A 32 -8.84 -3.24 -22.34
N TYR A 33 -9.71 -2.55 -21.61
CA TYR A 33 -9.88 -1.10 -21.67
C TYR A 33 -9.17 -0.37 -20.53
N ILE A 34 -9.25 -0.91 -19.31
CA ILE A 34 -8.68 -0.26 -18.10
C ILE A 34 -7.30 -0.80 -17.72
N GLY A 35 -6.87 -1.90 -18.35
CA GLY A 35 -5.66 -2.64 -17.97
C GLY A 35 -5.88 -3.61 -16.81
N GLY A 36 -4.83 -4.36 -16.48
CA GLY A 36 -4.78 -5.17 -15.26
C GLY A 36 -4.48 -4.30 -14.04
N ALA A 37 -4.81 -4.79 -12.85
CA ALA A 37 -4.39 -4.14 -11.61
C ALA A 37 -2.87 -4.03 -11.57
N GLN A 38 -2.36 -2.81 -11.36
CA GLN A 38 -0.95 -2.56 -11.11
C GLN A 38 -0.63 -2.98 -9.67
N LEU A 39 -0.44 -4.27 -9.46
CA LEU A 39 0.27 -4.74 -8.27
C LEU A 39 1.71 -4.24 -8.45
N GLY A 40 2.22 -3.45 -7.50
CA GLY A 40 3.56 -2.87 -7.56
C GLY A 40 4.65 -3.87 -7.94
N LEU A 41 5.86 -3.39 -8.26
CA LEU A 41 6.95 -4.26 -8.68
C LEU A 41 7.12 -5.40 -7.67
N LYS A 42 6.90 -6.63 -8.12
CA LYS A 42 6.79 -7.83 -7.27
C LYS A 42 8.07 -8.15 -6.49
N ASN A 43 9.17 -7.46 -6.82
CA ASN A 43 10.50 -7.60 -6.23
C ASN A 43 11.04 -6.22 -5.77
N GLU A 44 10.18 -5.24 -5.53
CA GLU A 44 10.61 -4.04 -4.84
C GLU A 44 11.22 -4.48 -3.50
N ALA A 45 12.43 -4.03 -3.22
CA ALA A 45 13.02 -4.26 -1.91
C ALA A 45 12.02 -3.73 -0.88
N PRO A 46 11.80 -4.44 0.26
CA PRO A 46 10.97 -3.92 1.31
C PRO A 46 11.38 -2.47 1.58
N LEU A 47 10.41 -1.56 1.60
CA LEU A 47 10.67 -0.21 2.09
C LEU A 47 11.38 -0.38 3.43
N VAL A 48 12.62 0.11 3.51
CA VAL A 48 13.34 0.14 4.77
C VAL A 48 12.57 1.12 5.62
N GLU A 49 11.72 0.60 6.50
CA GLU A 49 11.05 1.43 7.49
C GLU A 49 12.17 2.10 8.29
N PRO A 50 12.18 3.44 8.37
CA PRO A 50 13.16 4.11 9.21
C PRO A 50 13.01 3.58 10.65
N ASP A 51 14.13 3.42 11.37
CA ASP A 51 14.14 2.93 12.76
C ASP A 51 13.24 3.75 13.70
N HIS A 52 12.91 4.97 13.30
CA HIS A 52 11.98 5.90 13.92
C HIS A 52 10.96 6.37 12.87
N GLY A 53 9.87 7.04 13.29
CA GLY A 53 8.84 7.59 12.39
C GLY A 53 9.29 8.65 11.35
N GLY A 54 10.57 8.73 11.02
CA GLY A 54 11.20 9.71 10.15
C GLY A 54 11.52 11.02 10.89
N ALA A 55 12.14 11.94 10.17
CA ALA A 55 12.37 13.30 10.65
C ALA A 55 11.12 14.16 10.42
N CYS A 56 10.72 14.94 11.43
CA CYS A 56 9.64 15.89 11.31
C CYS A 56 9.97 16.97 10.27
N PRO A 57 9.10 17.23 9.27
CA PRO A 57 9.40 18.18 8.20
C PRO A 57 9.41 19.65 8.68
N LEU A 58 8.94 19.92 9.90
CA LEU A 58 8.89 21.27 10.47
C LEU A 58 10.09 21.56 11.39
N CYS A 59 10.45 20.63 12.28
CA CYS A 59 11.52 20.84 13.26
C CYS A 59 12.75 19.95 13.08
N GLY A 60 12.72 18.97 12.17
CA GLY A 60 13.85 18.09 11.84
C GLY A 60 14.14 16.96 12.85
N ARG A 61 13.53 16.96 14.04
CA ARG A 61 13.72 15.89 15.05
C ARG A 61 12.90 14.63 14.73
N ALA A 62 13.23 13.51 15.39
CA ALA A 62 12.53 12.25 15.21
C ALA A 62 11.04 12.41 15.55
N MET A 63 10.17 11.87 14.68
CA MET A 63 8.72 11.91 14.88
C MET A 63 8.27 11.22 16.18
N ASP A 64 9.06 10.25 16.67
CA ASP A 64 8.81 9.52 17.92
C ASP A 64 8.88 10.42 19.16
N GLU A 65 9.55 11.57 19.07
CA GLU A 65 9.60 12.56 20.15
C GLU A 65 8.35 13.45 20.24
N HIS A 66 7.46 13.38 19.24
CA HIS A 66 6.30 14.26 19.15
C HIS A 66 5.10 13.71 19.92
N VAL A 67 4.30 14.62 20.49
CA VAL A 67 3.06 14.26 21.18
C VAL A 67 1.87 14.45 20.25
N VAL A 68 1.08 13.40 20.06
CA VAL A 68 -0.16 13.43 19.27
C VAL A 68 -1.35 13.66 20.20
N ASP A 69 -1.90 14.87 20.17
CA ASP A 69 -3.12 15.22 20.89
C ASP A 69 -4.36 14.88 20.05
N ARG A 70 -5.22 14.01 20.60
CA ARG A 70 -6.47 13.56 19.98
C ARG A 70 -7.72 14.01 20.74
N THR A 71 -7.57 14.93 21.68
CA THR A 71 -8.68 15.38 22.55
C THR A 71 -9.62 16.38 21.87
N GLY A 72 -9.10 17.17 20.94
CA GLY A 72 -9.87 18.16 20.20
C GLY A 72 -10.63 17.60 18.98
N PRO A 73 -11.41 18.46 18.30
CA PRO A 73 -12.10 18.10 17.05
C PRO A 73 -11.13 17.81 15.89
N ARG A 74 -9.85 18.17 16.04
CA ARG A 74 -8.77 17.85 15.11
C ARG A 74 -7.61 17.27 15.88
N THR A 75 -6.99 16.25 15.31
CA THR A 75 -5.73 15.70 15.84
C THR A 75 -4.62 16.72 15.62
N MET A 76 -3.97 17.13 16.71
CA MET A 76 -2.85 18.05 16.70
C MET A 76 -1.56 17.30 17.02
N LEU A 77 -0.46 17.72 16.41
CA LEU A 77 0.86 17.12 16.62
C LEU A 77 1.80 18.20 17.14
N HIS A 78 2.37 17.98 18.32
CA HIS A 78 3.21 18.94 19.00
C HIS A 78 4.69 18.59 18.81
N CYS A 79 5.45 19.54 18.26
CA CYS A 79 6.90 19.44 18.22
C CYS A 79 7.47 19.39 19.64
N PRO A 80 8.56 18.63 19.89
CA PRO A 80 9.25 18.70 21.17
C PRO A 80 9.73 20.13 21.36
N THR A 81 9.49 20.80 22.47
CA THR A 81 10.24 22.04 22.74
C THR A 81 11.66 21.64 23.17
N PRO A 82 12.77 22.21 22.63
CA PRO A 82 13.86 22.46 23.57
C PRO A 82 13.20 23.37 24.62
N GLN A 83 13.21 23.00 25.90
CA GLN A 83 12.42 23.68 26.93
C GLN A 83 12.34 25.19 26.66
N ALA A 84 11.13 25.73 26.68
CA ALA A 84 10.81 27.15 26.54
C ALA A 84 12.01 28.07 26.84
N GLU A 85 12.55 28.72 25.81
CA GLU A 85 13.03 30.09 25.95
C GLU A 85 11.88 31.02 25.55
N GLN A 86 10.82 30.99 26.36
CA GLN A 86 9.92 32.09 26.69
C GLN A 86 9.41 31.88 28.13
#